data_AF-A0A5P8P0U0-F1
#
_entry.id   AF-A0A5P8P0U0-F1
#
_cell.length_a   1.000
_cell.length_b   1.000
_cell.length_c   1.000
_cell.angle_alpha   90.00
_cell.angle_beta   90.00
_cell.angle_gamma   90.00
#
_symmetry.space_group_name_H-M   'P 1'
#
loop_
_entity.id
_entity.type
_entity.pdbx_description
1 polymer ?
#
loop_
_entity_poly.entity_id
_entity_poly.type
_entity_poly.pdbx_seq_one_letter_code
_entity_poly.pdbx_strand_id
1 'polypeptide(L)'
;MYIAIEGIDTAGKSTQISELKKIYPDAVITKEPGATEVGKEIRNIVLSARAKSKKAEFLLFLADRAEHIKEVVKPNLENMIISDRSAISGVAYALIQGKIDEKELVSLNDFATDKIYPNKVFLLKLTKEELEFRLSQKKLDGIELRGVEYLLSIQESIITAAKLLNIKLIEVDATKSIKEITDEIIESI
;
A
#
# COMPACT_ATOMS: atom_id res chain seq x y z
N MET A 1 5.61 14.75 -7.93
CA MET A 1 4.27 14.09 -7.85
C MET A 1 4.43 12.72 -7.21
N TYR A 2 3.70 12.43 -6.14
CA TYR A 2 3.77 11.16 -5.41
C TYR A 2 2.48 10.35 -5.63
N ILE A 3 2.59 9.15 -6.21
CA ILE A 3 1.47 8.20 -6.34
C ILE A 3 1.77 6.89 -5.61
N ALA A 4 0.72 6.19 -5.18
CA ALA A 4 0.83 4.84 -4.67
C ALA A 4 -0.06 3.87 -5.45
N ILE A 5 0.51 2.70 -5.77
CA ILE A 5 -0.24 1.56 -6.29
C ILE A 5 -0.61 0.69 -5.10
N GLU A 6 -1.91 0.61 -4.81
CA GLU A 6 -2.50 -0.15 -3.72
C GLU A 6 -3.30 -1.34 -4.26
N GLY A 7 -3.61 -2.29 -3.38
CA GLY A 7 -4.33 -3.51 -3.73
C GLY A 7 -3.93 -4.66 -2.82
N ILE A 8 -4.82 -5.63 -2.73
CA ILE A 8 -4.55 -6.88 -2.00
C ILE A 8 -3.45 -7.68 -2.71
N ASP A 9 -2.95 -8.72 -2.07
CA ASP A 9 -1.92 -9.54 -2.69
C ASP A 9 -2.49 -10.23 -3.93
N THR A 10 -1.62 -10.46 -4.92
CA THR A 10 -1.97 -10.92 -6.28
C THR A 10 -2.70 -9.92 -7.19
N ALA A 11 -3.02 -8.70 -6.73
CA ALA A 11 -3.71 -7.70 -7.57
C ALA A 11 -2.88 -7.16 -8.76
N GLY A 12 -1.59 -7.51 -8.89
CA GLY A 12 -0.75 -7.07 -10.02
C GLY A 12 0.03 -5.78 -9.80
N LYS A 13 0.13 -5.29 -8.56
CA LYS A 13 0.84 -4.04 -8.20
C LYS A 13 2.25 -3.96 -8.79
N SER A 14 3.08 -4.97 -8.52
CA SER A 14 4.49 -4.98 -8.97
C SER A 14 4.61 -5.01 -10.49
N THR A 15 3.68 -5.67 -11.19
CA THR A 15 3.60 -5.63 -12.65
C THR A 15 3.32 -4.22 -13.16
N GLN A 16 2.32 -3.55 -12.58
CA GLN A 16 1.97 -2.18 -12.99
C GLN A 16 3.09 -1.19 -12.68
N ILE A 17 3.75 -1.32 -11.52
CA ILE A 17 4.92 -0.49 -11.19
C ILE A 17 6.06 -0.70 -12.20
N SER A 18 6.29 -1.94 -12.63
CA SER A 18 7.30 -2.26 -13.66
C SER A 18 6.97 -1.61 -15.00
N GLU A 19 5.71 -1.67 -15.46
CA GLU A 19 5.30 -0.99 -16.71
C GLU A 19 5.40 0.53 -16.59
N LEU A 20 4.94 1.12 -15.48
CA LEU A 20 5.05 2.54 -15.23
C LEU A 20 6.52 3.01 -15.18
N LYS A 21 7.44 2.20 -14.65
CA LYS A 21 8.88 2.54 -14.64
C LYS A 21 9.48 2.59 -16.04
N LYS A 22 8.98 1.81 -17.01
CA LYS A 22 9.43 1.91 -18.41
C LYS A 22 9.01 3.24 -19.04
N ILE A 23 7.85 3.76 -18.63
CA ILE A 23 7.23 4.97 -19.17
C ILE A 23 7.76 6.23 -18.49
N TYR A 24 8.01 6.13 -17.18
CA TYR A 24 8.62 7.16 -16.35
C TYR A 24 10.00 6.69 -15.86
N PRO A 25 11.02 6.64 -16.72
CA PRO A 25 12.33 6.08 -16.41
C PRO A 25 13.03 6.82 -15.26
N ASP A 26 12.74 8.10 -15.06
CA ASP A 26 13.31 8.92 -13.98
C ASP A 26 12.50 8.88 -12.69
N ALA A 27 11.34 8.20 -12.67
CA ALA A 27 10.54 8.10 -11.46
C ALA A 27 11.26 7.31 -10.36
N VAL A 28 11.16 7.80 -9.13
CA VAL A 28 11.63 7.12 -7.94
C VAL A 28 10.65 6.01 -7.60
N ILE A 29 11.08 4.76 -7.74
CA ILE A 29 10.30 3.60 -7.35
C ILE A 29 10.62 3.26 -5.90
N THR A 30 9.59 3.16 -5.08
CA THR A 30 9.73 2.85 -3.66
C THR A 30 8.63 1.90 -3.17
N LYS A 31 8.64 1.53 -1.89
CA LYS A 31 7.64 0.64 -1.28
C LYS A 31 7.54 0.83 0.22
N GLU A 32 6.36 0.54 0.77
CA GLU A 32 6.17 0.41 2.21
C GLU A 32 5.61 -0.98 2.59
N PRO A 33 6.13 -1.62 3.65
CA PRO A 33 7.37 -1.29 4.37
C PRO A 33 8.62 -1.76 3.62
N GLY A 34 9.79 -1.19 3.95
CA GLY A 34 11.08 -1.76 3.60
C GLY A 34 11.86 -1.12 2.45
N ALA A 35 11.67 0.18 2.20
CA ALA A 35 12.48 0.93 1.24
C ALA A 35 13.84 1.40 1.80
N THR A 36 13.99 1.52 3.12
CA THR A 36 15.22 1.97 3.80
C THR A 36 15.93 0.81 4.51
N GLU A 37 17.17 0.97 4.96
CA GLU A 37 17.88 -0.07 5.72
C GLU A 37 17.14 -0.44 7.01
N VAL A 38 16.74 0.57 7.80
CA VAL A 38 15.89 0.36 8.99
C VAL A 38 14.54 -0.25 8.60
N GLY A 39 13.93 0.23 7.51
CA GLY A 39 12.67 -0.29 7.01
C GLY A 39 12.74 -1.78 6.65
N LYS A 40 13.87 -2.27 6.10
CA LYS A 40 14.07 -3.70 5.80
C LYS A 40 14.03 -4.54 7.07
N GLU A 41 14.67 -4.07 8.15
CA GLU A 41 14.62 -4.75 9.45
C GLU A 41 13.21 -4.76 10.03
N ILE A 42 12.52 -3.61 9.99
CA ILE A 42 11.13 -3.50 10.44
C ILE A 42 10.22 -4.43 9.64
N ARG A 43 10.34 -4.43 8.31
CA ARG A 43 9.59 -5.33 7.42
C ARG A 43 9.79 -6.78 7.83
N ASN A 44 11.02 -7.20 8.12
CA ASN A 44 11.29 -8.56 8.58
C ASN A 44 10.57 -8.89 9.90
N ILE A 45 10.57 -7.96 10.86
CA ILE A 45 9.88 -8.14 12.14
C ILE A 45 8.36 -8.29 11.93
N VAL A 46 7.77 -7.41 11.12
CA VAL A 46 6.32 -7.40 10.88
C VAL A 46 5.87 -8.64 10.10
N LEU A 47 6.57 -8.98 9.01
CA LEU A 47 6.22 -10.15 8.18
C LEU A 47 6.45 -11.49 8.88
N SER A 48 7.36 -11.55 9.86
CA SER A 48 7.55 -12.74 10.69
C SER A 48 6.46 -12.92 11.76
N ALA A 49 5.47 -12.03 11.82
CA ALA A 49 4.36 -12.06 12.77
C ALA A 49 4.79 -12.20 14.25
N ARG A 50 6.01 -11.73 14.58
CA ARG A 50 6.58 -11.81 15.93
C ARG A 50 5.87 -10.88 16.92
N ALA A 51 5.33 -9.77 16.43
CA ALA A 51 4.59 -8.82 17.26
C ALA A 51 3.23 -9.39 17.67
N LYS A 52 3.07 -9.73 18.95
CA LYS A 52 1.78 -10.16 19.51
C LYS A 52 0.81 -9.00 19.73
N SER A 53 1.33 -7.82 20.05
CA SER A 53 0.52 -6.61 20.24
C SER A 53 0.22 -5.95 18.90
N LYS A 54 -1.08 -5.77 18.62
CA LYS A 54 -1.56 -5.04 17.43
C LYS A 54 -1.14 -3.57 17.41
N LYS A 55 -1.07 -2.94 18.58
CA LYS A 55 -0.52 -1.58 18.70
C LYS A 55 0.97 -1.55 18.38
N ALA A 56 1.75 -2.53 18.83
CA ALA A 56 3.18 -2.60 18.51
C ALA A 56 3.42 -2.85 17.01
N GLU A 57 2.65 -3.75 16.39
CA GLU A 57 2.67 -3.98 14.94
C GLU A 57 2.39 -2.69 14.16
N PHE A 58 1.35 -1.94 14.56
CA PHE A 58 1.04 -0.65 13.95
C PHE A 58 2.14 0.40 14.13
N LEU A 59 2.71 0.53 15.33
CA LEU A 59 3.81 1.46 15.60
C LEU A 59 5.08 1.11 14.80
N LEU A 60 5.34 -0.17 14.55
CA LEU A 60 6.43 -0.60 13.66
C LEU A 60 6.20 -0.12 12.23
N PHE A 61 4.99 -0.25 11.69
CA PHE A 61 4.66 0.33 10.38
C PHE A 61 4.83 1.84 10.35
N LEU A 62 4.48 2.55 11.43
CA LEU A 62 4.69 4.00 11.52
C LEU A 62 6.17 4.37 11.60
N ALA A 63 6.99 3.57 12.28
CA ALA A 63 8.44 3.78 12.34
C ALA A 63 9.10 3.61 10.97
N ASP A 64 8.74 2.55 10.22
CA ASP A 64 9.20 2.37 8.83
C ASP A 64 8.76 3.55 7.95
N ARG A 65 7.50 3.99 8.09
CA ARG A 65 6.97 5.12 7.33
C ARG A 65 7.69 6.43 7.62
N ALA A 66 7.97 6.72 8.88
CA ALA A 66 8.71 7.93 9.25
C ALA A 66 10.11 7.95 8.64
N GLU A 67 10.81 6.80 8.65
CA GLU A 67 12.12 6.69 8.01
C GLU A 67 12.01 6.80 6.48
N HIS A 68 11.03 6.13 5.87
CA HIS A 68 10.78 6.18 4.43
C HIS A 68 10.48 7.60 3.94
N ILE A 69 9.67 8.36 4.69
CA ILE A 69 9.35 9.74 4.36
C ILE A 69 10.61 10.59 4.39
N LYS A 70 11.44 10.45 5.44
CA LYS A 70 12.67 11.22 5.60
C LYS A 70 13.73 10.91 4.55
N GLU A 71 14.00 9.63 4.28
CA GLU A 71 15.12 9.20 3.45
C GLU A 71 14.77 9.13 1.96
N VAL A 72 13.51 8.86 1.61
CA VAL A 72 13.12 8.60 0.21
C VAL A 72 12.12 9.62 -0.30
N VAL A 73 11.01 9.85 0.38
CA VAL A 73 9.91 10.68 -0.18
C VAL A 73 10.26 12.16 -0.15
N LYS A 74 10.62 12.70 1.02
CA LYS A 74 10.88 14.14 1.23
C LYS A 74 12.02 14.68 0.35
N PRO A 75 13.14 13.96 0.12
CA PRO A 75 14.17 14.40 -0.82
C PRO A 75 13.73 14.43 -2.29
N ASN A 76 12.64 13.75 -2.64
CA ASN A 76 12.21 13.53 -4.02
C ASN A 76 10.84 14.15 -4.35
N LEU A 77 10.34 15.09 -3.55
CA LEU A 77 9.01 15.68 -3.74
C LEU A 77 8.81 16.36 -5.11
N GLU A 78 9.89 16.94 -5.65
CA GLU A 78 9.92 17.54 -7.00
C GLU A 78 9.92 16.50 -8.12
N ASN A 79 10.32 15.26 -7.82
CA ASN A 79 10.36 14.15 -8.76
C ASN A 79 9.02 13.40 -8.79
N MET A 80 8.85 12.54 -9.80
CA MET A 80 7.78 11.54 -9.76
C MET A 80 8.19 10.41 -8.80
N ILE A 81 7.33 10.09 -7.84
CA ILE A 81 7.49 8.98 -6.89
C ILE A 81 6.34 8.00 -7.13
N ILE A 82 6.67 6.72 -7.34
CA ILE A 82 5.71 5.64 -7.50
C ILE A 82 6.00 4.60 -6.42
N SER A 83 5.05 4.45 -5.48
CA SER A 83 5.22 3.56 -4.33
C SER A 83 4.36 2.30 -4.45
N ASP A 84 4.95 1.14 -4.19
CA ASP A 84 4.20 -0.09 -3.87
C ASP A 84 3.69 0.03 -2.43
N ARG A 85 2.38 0.28 -2.30
CA ARG A 85 1.70 0.64 -1.05
C ARG A 85 2.17 1.95 -0.42
N SER A 86 1.43 2.40 0.59
CA SER A 86 1.65 3.64 1.33
C SER A 86 0.99 3.60 2.72
N ALA A 87 0.82 4.76 3.35
CA ALA A 87 0.04 4.93 4.58
C ALA A 87 -1.37 4.33 4.52
N ILE A 88 -1.99 4.29 3.34
CA ILE A 88 -3.34 3.76 3.16
C ILE A 88 -3.41 2.27 3.51
N SER A 89 -2.46 1.46 3.03
CA SER A 89 -2.35 0.06 3.45
C SER A 89 -2.23 -0.05 4.98
N GLY A 90 -1.36 0.74 5.62
CA GLY A 90 -1.16 0.70 7.07
C GLY A 90 -2.43 1.02 7.87
N VAL A 91 -3.18 2.05 7.45
CA VAL A 91 -4.47 2.41 8.07
C VAL A 91 -5.52 1.34 7.82
N ALA A 92 -5.60 0.78 6.60
CA ALA A 92 -6.55 -0.28 6.29
C ALA A 92 -6.36 -1.53 7.17
N TYR A 93 -5.12 -1.97 7.37
CA TYR A 93 -4.83 -3.07 8.28
C TYR A 93 -5.22 -2.74 9.73
N ALA A 94 -4.99 -1.50 10.18
CA ALA A 94 -5.29 -1.09 11.55
C ALA A 94 -6.81 -0.97 11.80
N LEU A 95 -7.58 -0.50 10.82
CA LEU A 95 -9.05 -0.44 10.88
C LEU A 95 -9.65 -1.83 11.10
N ILE A 96 -9.20 -2.83 10.33
CA ILE A 96 -9.67 -4.22 10.46
C ILE A 96 -9.37 -4.80 11.85
N GLN A 97 -8.25 -4.40 12.46
CA GLN A 97 -7.90 -4.86 13.81
C GLN A 97 -8.80 -4.25 14.89
N GLY A 98 -9.39 -3.08 14.63
CA GLY A 98 -10.34 -2.41 15.52
C GLY A 98 -9.77 -2.08 16.91
N LYS A 99 -8.46 -1.80 17.01
CA LYS A 99 -7.77 -1.55 18.29
C LYS A 99 -7.42 -0.08 18.54
N ILE A 100 -7.58 0.78 17.54
CA ILE A 100 -7.17 2.18 17.54
C ILE A 100 -8.32 2.98 16.93
N ASP A 101 -8.67 4.09 17.57
CA ASP A 101 -9.72 5.00 17.08
C ASP A 101 -9.31 5.65 15.74
N GLU A 102 -10.26 5.93 14.85
CA GLU A 102 -9.98 6.51 13.54
C GLU A 102 -9.25 7.86 13.62
N LYS A 103 -9.59 8.71 14.59
CA LYS A 103 -8.90 10.00 14.77
C LYS A 103 -7.46 9.79 15.24
N GLU A 104 -7.23 8.81 16.10
CA GLU A 104 -5.90 8.43 16.54
C GLU A 104 -5.08 7.84 15.39
N LEU A 105 -5.69 7.02 14.52
CA LEU A 105 -5.05 6.50 13.30
C LEU A 105 -4.58 7.64 12.39
N VAL A 106 -5.45 8.62 12.12
CA VAL A 106 -5.10 9.78 11.30
C VAL A 106 -3.98 10.57 11.98
N SER A 107 -4.12 10.91 13.26
CA SER A 107 -3.12 11.70 13.99
C SER A 107 -1.75 11.04 14.05
N LEU A 108 -1.69 9.72 14.24
CA LEU A 108 -0.42 8.99 14.29
C LEU A 108 0.24 8.89 12.91
N ASN A 109 -0.55 8.75 11.84
CA ASN A 109 -0.02 8.80 10.49
C ASN A 109 0.47 10.21 10.12
N ASP A 110 -0.29 11.26 10.45
CA ASP A 110 0.10 12.65 10.24
C ASP A 110 1.45 12.94 10.90
N PHE A 111 1.63 12.46 12.13
CA PHE A 111 2.88 12.57 12.86
C PHE A 111 4.02 11.82 12.17
N ALA A 112 3.78 10.58 11.73
CA ALA A 112 4.81 9.77 11.08
C ALA A 112 5.19 10.31 9.69
N THR A 113 4.29 11.00 8.99
CA THR A 113 4.52 11.41 7.60
C THR A 113 4.85 12.87 7.41
N ASP A 114 4.92 13.69 8.46
CA ASP A 114 4.89 15.16 8.31
C ASP A 114 3.69 15.63 7.46
N LYS A 115 2.57 14.88 7.48
CA LYS A 115 1.40 15.05 6.59
C LYS A 115 1.69 14.93 5.09
N ILE A 116 2.81 14.30 4.72
CA ILE A 116 3.16 13.99 3.34
C ILE A 116 2.48 12.68 2.95
N TYR A 117 1.52 12.77 2.04
CA TYR A 117 0.77 11.62 1.53
C TYR A 117 0.87 11.55 0.00
N PRO A 118 0.57 10.39 -0.61
CA PRO A 118 0.39 10.31 -2.06
C PRO A 118 -0.65 11.35 -2.52
N ASN A 119 -0.36 12.04 -3.62
CA ASN A 119 -1.31 12.91 -4.30
C ASN A 119 -2.50 12.12 -4.86
N LYS A 120 -2.23 10.90 -5.35
CA LYS A 120 -3.22 9.96 -5.88
C LYS A 120 -2.86 8.54 -5.48
N VAL A 121 -3.89 7.72 -5.26
CA VAL A 121 -3.74 6.28 -5.07
C VAL A 121 -4.56 5.54 -6.09
N PHE A 122 -3.94 4.53 -6.69
CA PHE A 122 -4.58 3.61 -7.61
C PHE A 122 -4.80 2.28 -6.91
N LEU A 123 -6.05 1.97 -6.59
CA LEU A 123 -6.42 0.69 -6.01
C LEU A 123 -6.71 -0.32 -7.12
N LEU A 124 -5.80 -1.27 -7.32
CA LEU A 124 -6.04 -2.43 -8.17
C LEU A 124 -7.04 -3.36 -7.47
N LYS A 125 -8.29 -3.33 -7.95
CA LYS A 125 -9.43 -3.99 -7.33
C LYS A 125 -9.68 -5.35 -7.98
N LEU A 126 -9.74 -6.39 -7.16
CA LEU A 126 -10.09 -7.74 -7.58
C LEU A 126 -11.53 -8.08 -7.22
N THR A 127 -12.16 -8.88 -8.07
CA THR A 127 -13.36 -9.63 -7.71
C THR A 127 -12.98 -10.82 -6.83
N LYS A 128 -13.96 -11.42 -6.16
CA LYS A 128 -13.74 -12.62 -5.35
C LYS A 128 -13.22 -13.78 -6.21
N GLU A 129 -13.84 -13.97 -7.37
CA GLU A 129 -13.54 -15.06 -8.29
C GLU A 129 -12.11 -14.96 -8.83
N GLU A 130 -11.68 -13.76 -9.20
CA GLU A 130 -10.31 -13.53 -9.69
C GLU A 130 -9.28 -13.69 -8.56
N LEU A 131 -9.60 -13.24 -7.35
CA LEU A 131 -8.73 -13.43 -6.19
C LEU A 131 -8.53 -14.93 -5.88
N GLU A 132 -9.62 -15.70 -5.85
CA GLU A 132 -9.58 -17.15 -5.66
C GLU A 132 -8.73 -17.83 -6.74
N PHE A 133 -8.93 -17.45 -8.00
CA PHE A 133 -8.15 -17.96 -9.13
C PHE A 133 -6.65 -17.66 -8.94
N ARG A 134 -6.25 -16.42 -8.67
CA ARG A 134 -4.83 -16.05 -8.55
C ARG A 134 -4.14 -16.69 -7.35
N LEU A 135 -4.83 -16.79 -6.21
CA LEU A 135 -4.29 -17.46 -5.03
C LEU A 135 -4.04 -18.95 -5.27
N SER A 136 -4.86 -19.61 -6.11
CA SER A 136 -4.67 -21.02 -6.47
C SER A 136 -3.37 -21.30 -7.25
N GLN A 137 -2.76 -20.27 -7.85
CA GLN A 137 -1.57 -20.39 -8.70
C GLN A 137 -0.24 -20.25 -7.92
N LYS A 138 -0.28 -20.03 -6.60
CA LYS A 138 0.93 -19.81 -5.80
C LYS A 138 0.86 -20.44 -4.42
N LYS A 139 2.03 -20.54 -3.77
CA LYS A 139 2.13 -20.82 -2.35
C LYS A 139 1.74 -19.57 -1.56
N LEU A 140 0.83 -19.73 -0.60
CA LEU A 140 0.30 -18.65 0.21
C LEU A 140 1.25 -18.25 1.35
N ASP A 141 1.32 -16.94 1.63
CA ASP A 141 2.00 -16.39 2.81
C ASP A 141 1.08 -16.28 4.04
N GLY A 142 1.62 -15.78 5.16
CA GLY A 142 0.88 -15.70 6.43
C GLY A 142 -0.31 -14.74 6.44
N ILE A 143 -0.36 -13.75 5.55
CA ILE A 143 -1.53 -12.86 5.38
C ILE A 143 -2.55 -13.55 4.47
N GLU A 144 -2.10 -14.13 3.37
CA GLU A 144 -2.95 -14.82 2.39
C GLU A 144 -3.65 -16.06 2.99
N LEU A 145 -2.98 -16.75 3.92
CA LEU A 145 -3.55 -17.88 4.67
C LEU A 145 -4.73 -17.50 5.58
N ARG A 146 -5.00 -16.20 5.78
CA ARG A 146 -6.19 -15.73 6.53
C ARG A 146 -7.48 -15.83 5.70
N GLY A 147 -7.38 -16.13 4.42
CA GLY A 147 -8.50 -16.45 3.55
C GLY A 147 -9.00 -15.28 2.69
N VAL A 148 -9.77 -15.64 1.66
CA VAL A 148 -10.31 -14.75 0.62
C VAL A 148 -11.12 -13.60 1.23
N GLU A 149 -12.00 -13.90 2.19
CA GLU A 149 -12.88 -12.88 2.77
C GLU A 149 -12.13 -11.85 3.60
N TYR A 150 -11.05 -12.30 4.27
CA TYR A 150 -10.15 -11.39 4.98
C TYR A 150 -9.45 -10.44 4.00
N LEU A 151 -8.95 -10.96 2.88
CA LEU A 151 -8.31 -10.13 1.85
C LEU A 151 -9.31 -9.15 1.23
N LEU A 152 -10.53 -9.57 0.88
CA LEU A 152 -11.56 -8.67 0.38
C LEU A 152 -11.95 -7.59 1.42
N SER A 153 -11.94 -7.92 2.72
CA SER A 153 -12.14 -6.91 3.76
C SER A 153 -11.01 -5.86 3.79
N ILE A 154 -9.76 -6.25 3.48
CA ILE A 154 -8.63 -5.30 3.32
C ILE A 154 -8.89 -4.38 2.14
N GLN A 155 -9.37 -4.91 1.01
CA GLN A 155 -9.69 -4.10 -0.17
C GLN A 155 -10.70 -2.99 0.16
N GLU A 156 -11.79 -3.31 0.85
CA GLU A 156 -12.79 -2.31 1.26
C GLU A 156 -12.24 -1.36 2.34
N SER A 157 -11.38 -1.87 3.22
CA SER A 157 -10.74 -1.03 4.23
C SER A 157 -9.72 -0.06 3.63
N ILE A 158 -9.11 -0.35 2.48
CA ILE A 158 -8.26 0.59 1.73
C ILE A 158 -9.07 1.81 1.26
N ILE A 159 -10.30 1.58 0.77
CA ILE A 159 -11.20 2.66 0.34
C ILE A 159 -11.56 3.55 1.54
N THR A 160 -11.86 2.93 2.69
CA THR A 160 -12.15 3.66 3.94
C THR A 160 -10.93 4.45 4.42
N ALA A 161 -9.75 3.85 4.41
CA ALA A 161 -8.50 4.49 4.80
C ALA A 161 -8.17 5.72 3.92
N ALA A 162 -8.38 5.62 2.61
CA ALA A 162 -8.18 6.75 1.71
C ALA A 162 -9.10 7.93 2.04
N LYS A 163 -10.37 7.67 2.38
CA LYS A 163 -11.32 8.70 2.82
C LYS A 163 -10.88 9.34 4.15
N LEU A 164 -10.46 8.54 5.13
CA LEU A 164 -10.00 9.04 6.43
C LEU A 164 -8.75 9.93 6.31
N LEU A 165 -7.82 9.58 5.42
CA LEU A 165 -6.61 10.36 5.16
C LEU A 165 -6.83 11.50 4.16
N ASN A 166 -8.06 11.67 3.63
CA ASN A 166 -8.39 12.65 2.60
C ASN A 166 -7.50 12.56 1.34
N ILE A 167 -7.24 11.34 0.89
CA ILE A 167 -6.42 11.06 -0.30
C ILE A 167 -7.33 10.69 -1.47
N LYS A 168 -7.06 11.24 -2.66
CA LYS A 168 -7.79 10.87 -3.87
C LYS A 168 -7.46 9.44 -4.26
N LEU A 169 -8.45 8.55 -4.17
CA LEU A 169 -8.36 7.16 -4.61
C LEU A 169 -9.08 6.97 -5.94
N ILE A 170 -8.44 6.22 -6.84
CA ILE A 170 -8.96 5.80 -8.14
C ILE A 170 -8.99 4.28 -8.12
N GLU A 171 -10.18 3.70 -8.24
CA GLU A 171 -10.36 2.25 -8.36
C GLU A 171 -10.08 1.85 -9.80
N VAL A 172 -9.20 0.86 -9.98
CA VAL A 172 -8.82 0.31 -11.29
C VAL A 172 -9.14 -1.17 -11.30
N ASP A 173 -9.87 -1.61 -12.31
CA ASP A 173 -10.26 -3.02 -12.47
C ASP A 173 -9.04 -3.89 -12.77
N ALA A 174 -8.63 -4.70 -11.81
CA ALA A 174 -7.45 -5.55 -11.91
C ALA A 174 -7.69 -6.84 -12.72
N THR A 175 -8.89 -7.04 -13.27
CA THR A 175 -9.22 -8.15 -14.19
C THR A 175 -8.88 -7.85 -15.65
N LYS A 176 -8.66 -6.57 -15.98
CA LYS A 176 -8.23 -6.13 -17.33
C LYS A 176 -6.81 -6.58 -17.66
N SER A 177 -6.43 -6.48 -18.94
CA SER A 177 -5.06 -6.77 -19.35
C SER A 177 -4.06 -5.79 -18.72
N ILE A 178 -2.79 -6.21 -18.63
CA ILE A 178 -1.71 -5.37 -18.07
C ILE A 178 -1.69 -4.00 -18.76
N LYS A 179 -1.78 -3.97 -20.10
CA LYS A 179 -1.75 -2.75 -20.89
C LYS A 179 -2.93 -1.82 -20.58
N GLU A 180 -4.15 -2.34 -20.54
CA GLU A 180 -5.34 -1.53 -20.24
C GLU A 180 -5.26 -0.88 -18.86
N ILE A 181 -4.80 -1.63 -17.86
CA ILE A 181 -4.58 -1.11 -16.50
C ILE A 181 -3.51 -0.01 -16.51
N THR A 182 -2.39 -0.24 -17.22
CA THR A 182 -1.32 0.76 -17.33
C THR A 182 -1.81 2.04 -18.00
N ASP A 183 -2.55 1.93 -19.11
CA ASP A 183 -3.11 3.06 -19.84
C ASP A 183 -4.07 3.87 -18.94
N GLU A 184 -4.98 3.19 -18.22
CA GLU A 184 -5.93 3.83 -17.30
C GLU A 184 -5.23 4.60 -16.17
N ILE A 185 -4.14 4.05 -15.62
CA ILE A 185 -3.33 4.74 -14.60
C ILE A 185 -2.68 5.99 -15.19
N ILE A 186 -2.11 5.90 -16.39
CA ILE A 186 -1.39 7.02 -17.04
C ILE A 186 -2.34 8.16 -17.38
N GLU A 187 -3.51 7.88 -17.94
CA GLU A 187 -4.53 8.88 -18.24
C GLU A 187 -4.98 9.65 -16.99
N SER A 188 -4.81 9.02 -15.83
CA SER A 188 -5.22 9.54 -14.54
C SER A 188 -4.07 10.15 -13.71
N ILE A 189 -2.83 10.13 -14.20
CA ILE A 189 -1.65 10.77 -13.56
C ILE A 189 -1.63 12.26 -13.92
#